data_AF-A0A0X3TC95-F1
#
_entry.id   AF-A0A0X3TC95-F1
#
_cell.length_a   1.000
_cell.length_b   1.000
_cell.length_c   1.000
_cell.angle_alpha   90.00
_cell.angle_beta   90.00
_cell.angle_gamma   90.00
#
_symmetry.space_group_name_H-M   'P 1'
#
loop_
_entity.id
_entity.type
_entity.pdbx_description
1 polymer ?
#
loop_
_entity_poly.entity_id
_entity_poly.type
_entity_poly.pdbx_seq_one_letter_code
_entity_poly.pdbx_strand_id
1 'polypeptide(L)'
;MGCAPPISAYVPGRTARHPEDAFAAIRDTVTAGMSIADIAASEAWRIGWTLFENGFFWEAHEVWEPVWMHLPPNSAERRFVQACIQLSNAALKERMERPQAALRLYDLTVELLGACQTEARIMGVDVADLTRRAKKAKRRLTTTAIYCTDEYHGFCSNGTI
;
A
#
# COMPACT_ATOMS: atom_id res chain seq x y z
N MET A 1 18.96 12.60 16.75
CA MET A 1 17.91 12.11 17.67
C MET A 1 16.96 11.29 16.83
N GLY A 2 16.94 9.97 17.03
CA GLY A 2 16.10 9.07 16.24
C GLY A 2 14.64 9.25 16.61
N CYS A 3 13.79 9.52 15.63
CA CYS A 3 12.35 9.49 15.81
C CYS A 3 11.97 8.02 16.02
N ALA A 4 11.48 7.67 17.21
CA ALA A 4 11.03 6.31 17.48
C ALA A 4 9.87 5.97 16.53
N PRO A 5 9.82 4.76 15.95
CA PRO A 5 8.68 4.37 15.12
C PRO A 5 7.39 4.38 15.95
N PRO A 6 6.23 4.68 15.33
CA PRO A 6 4.95 4.74 16.02
C PRO A 6 4.64 3.41 16.73
N ILE A 7 4.10 3.51 17.96
CA ILE A 7 3.85 2.36 18.86
C ILE A 7 2.75 1.44 18.29
N SER A 8 1.86 1.96 17.43
CA SER A 8 0.78 1.19 16.80
C SER A 8 0.44 1.70 15.40
N ALA A 9 0.13 0.78 14.48
CA ALA A 9 -0.32 1.12 13.14
C ALA A 9 -1.71 1.80 13.16
N TYR A 10 -1.88 2.83 12.35
CA TYR A 10 -3.15 3.53 12.24
C TYR A 10 -4.15 2.77 11.37
N VAL A 11 -5.32 2.49 11.94
CA VAL A 11 -6.48 1.91 11.27
C VAL A 11 -7.70 2.79 11.56
N PRO A 12 -8.27 3.48 10.55
CA PRO A 12 -9.39 4.40 10.76
C PRO A 12 -10.57 3.75 11.48
N GLY A 13 -11.02 4.39 12.56
CA GLY A 13 -12.13 3.91 13.40
C GLY A 13 -11.76 2.77 14.35
N ARG A 14 -10.49 2.31 14.37
CA ARG A 14 -10.02 1.26 15.29
C ARG A 14 -8.89 1.73 16.20
N THR A 15 -7.97 2.54 15.71
CA THR A 15 -6.84 3.07 16.51
C THR A 15 -6.83 4.59 16.52
N ALA A 16 -6.17 5.17 17.52
CA ALA A 16 -5.95 6.60 17.58
C ALA A 16 -5.10 7.08 16.40
N ARG A 17 -5.43 8.27 15.88
CA ARG A 17 -4.65 8.90 14.82
C ARG A 17 -3.34 9.46 15.41
N HIS A 18 -2.28 9.37 14.63
CA HIS A 18 -1.02 10.03 14.95
C HIS A 18 -1.19 11.56 14.99
N PRO A 19 -0.37 12.29 15.75
CA PRO A 19 -0.22 13.73 15.60
C PRO A 19 0.05 14.12 14.14
N GLU A 20 -0.39 15.30 13.75
CA GLU A 20 -0.29 15.78 12.35
C GLU A 20 1.17 15.85 11.85
N ASP A 21 2.10 16.17 12.75
CA ASP A 21 3.53 16.33 12.49
C ASP A 21 4.36 15.05 12.76
N ALA A 22 3.73 13.93 13.12
CA ALA A 22 4.42 12.71 13.56
C ALA A 22 5.43 12.16 12.55
N PHE A 23 5.25 12.45 11.26
CA PHE A 23 6.12 12.02 10.17
C PHE A 23 6.81 13.17 9.45
N ALA A 24 6.70 14.41 9.93
CA ALA A 24 7.25 15.60 9.26
C ALA A 24 8.74 15.44 8.96
N ALA A 25 9.54 15.05 9.95
CA ALA A 25 10.99 14.84 9.78
C ALA A 25 11.35 13.83 8.69
N ILE A 26 10.51 12.81 8.45
CA ILE A 26 10.73 11.81 7.39
C ILE A 26 10.23 12.35 6.06
N ARG A 27 9.03 12.95 6.03
CA ARG A 27 8.41 13.54 4.83
C ARG A 27 9.29 14.65 4.23
N ASP A 28 9.90 15.45 5.08
CA ASP A 28 10.75 16.59 4.70
C ASP A 28 12.13 16.17 4.15
N THR A 29 12.46 14.87 4.16
CA THR A 29 13.67 14.36 3.49
C THR A 29 13.55 14.34 1.97
N VAL A 30 12.36 14.61 1.43
CA VAL A 30 12.12 14.80 0.00
C VAL A 30 11.61 16.21 -0.26
N THR A 31 12.40 16.99 -1.00
CA THR A 31 12.10 18.37 -1.33
C THR A 31 12.09 18.60 -2.84
N ALA A 32 11.52 19.74 -3.26
CA ALA A 32 11.54 20.15 -4.64
C ALA A 32 12.97 20.27 -5.20
N GLY A 33 13.14 19.86 -6.47
CA GLY A 33 14.41 19.95 -7.19
C GLY A 33 15.36 18.78 -7.01
N MET A 34 15.05 17.81 -6.14
CA MET A 34 15.87 16.59 -6.01
C MET A 34 15.84 15.75 -7.29
N SER A 35 16.96 15.09 -7.60
CA SER A 35 17.02 14.13 -8.70
C SER A 35 16.25 12.85 -8.33
N ILE A 36 15.86 12.06 -9.34
CA ILE A 36 15.23 10.74 -9.11
C ILE A 36 16.12 9.84 -8.24
N ALA A 37 17.44 9.88 -8.45
CA ALA A 37 18.39 9.09 -7.68
C ALA A 37 18.42 9.52 -6.21
N ASP A 38 18.40 10.82 -5.93
CA ASP A 38 18.37 11.34 -4.55
C ASP A 38 17.04 11.01 -3.87
N ILE A 39 15.92 11.14 -4.59
CA ILE A 39 14.61 10.74 -4.09
C ILE A 39 14.60 9.24 -3.77
N ALA A 40 15.19 8.39 -4.61
CA ALA A 40 15.31 6.95 -4.35
C ALA A 40 16.28 6.61 -3.20
N ALA A 41 17.19 7.51 -2.82
CA ALA A 41 18.06 7.35 -1.67
C ALA A 41 17.46 7.92 -0.36
N SER A 42 16.41 8.74 -0.48
CA SER A 42 15.76 9.44 0.64
C SER A 42 15.30 8.51 1.76
N GLU A 43 15.21 9.07 2.96
CA GLU A 43 14.69 8.34 4.12
C GLU A 43 13.20 8.03 3.97
N ALA A 44 12.41 8.97 3.43
CA ALA A 44 11.00 8.76 3.09
C ALA A 44 10.78 7.50 2.23
N TRP A 45 11.58 7.31 1.18
CA TRP A 45 11.48 6.13 0.32
C TRP A 45 11.79 4.84 1.07
N ARG A 46 12.93 4.80 1.80
CA ARG A 46 13.39 3.60 2.52
C ARG A 46 12.47 3.23 3.69
N ILE A 47 12.08 4.22 4.50
CA ILE A 47 11.21 4.00 5.66
C ILE A 47 9.81 3.58 5.22
N GLY A 48 9.28 4.11 4.11
CA GLY A 48 7.97 3.67 3.61
C GLY A 48 7.95 2.17 3.33
N TRP A 49 9.02 1.59 2.79
CA TRP A 49 9.13 0.13 2.64
C TRP A 49 9.19 -0.58 3.99
N THR A 50 9.99 -0.09 4.95
CA THR A 50 10.02 -0.66 6.31
C THR A 50 8.64 -0.66 6.96
N LEU A 51 7.90 0.44 6.88
CA LEU A 51 6.53 0.56 7.41
C LEU A 51 5.58 -0.41 6.71
N PHE A 52 5.63 -0.46 5.38
CA PHE A 52 4.78 -1.34 4.58
C PHE A 52 4.99 -2.81 4.95
N GLU A 53 6.24 -3.28 5.02
CA GLU A 53 6.55 -4.67 5.37
C GLU A 53 6.14 -5.03 6.81
N ASN A 54 6.09 -4.04 7.71
CA ASN A 54 5.63 -4.23 9.09
C ASN A 54 4.11 -3.99 9.26
N GLY A 55 3.38 -3.73 8.18
CA GLY A 55 1.92 -3.57 8.19
C GLY A 55 1.41 -2.21 8.69
N PHE A 56 2.28 -1.20 8.72
CA PHE A 56 1.96 0.21 8.97
C PHE A 56 1.56 0.86 7.63
N PHE A 57 0.46 0.36 7.06
CA PHE A 57 0.09 0.68 5.68
C PHE A 57 -0.33 2.13 5.49
N TRP A 58 -0.99 2.73 6.48
CA TRP A 58 -1.37 4.12 6.40
C TRP A 58 -0.14 5.03 6.46
N GLU A 59 0.79 4.74 7.36
CA GLU A 59 2.03 5.47 7.56
C GLU A 59 2.95 5.36 6.34
N ALA A 60 3.04 4.18 5.73
CA ALA A 60 3.77 3.98 4.49
C ALA A 60 3.22 4.87 3.36
N HIS A 61 1.90 4.98 3.27
CA HIS A 61 1.24 5.91 2.34
C HIS A 61 1.65 7.36 2.62
N GLU A 62 1.60 7.81 3.88
CA GLU A 62 1.92 9.19 4.25
C GLU A 62 3.36 9.59 3.91
N VAL A 63 4.33 8.71 4.17
CA VAL A 63 5.74 9.01 3.89
C VAL A 63 6.09 8.87 2.41
N TRP A 64 5.33 8.09 1.63
CA TRP A 64 5.50 8.02 0.18
C TRP A 64 4.78 9.13 -0.59
N GLU A 65 3.83 9.85 0.01
CA GLU A 65 3.17 10.99 -0.61
C GLU A 65 4.17 12.06 -1.13
N PRO A 66 5.12 12.59 -0.33
CA PRO A 66 6.11 13.54 -0.84
C PRO A 66 7.05 12.94 -1.89
N VAL A 67 7.37 11.65 -1.81
CA VAL A 67 8.14 10.93 -2.85
C VAL A 67 7.38 11.00 -4.18
N TRP A 68 6.09 10.67 -4.18
CA TRP A 68 5.25 10.71 -5.38
C TRP A 68 5.09 12.12 -5.95
N MET A 69 4.85 13.11 -5.08
CA MET A 69 4.61 14.49 -5.50
C MET A 69 5.80 15.10 -6.26
N HIS A 70 7.03 14.80 -5.82
CA HIS A 70 8.25 15.41 -6.35
C HIS A 70 8.90 14.65 -7.52
N LEU A 71 8.36 13.48 -7.91
CA LEU A 71 8.81 12.78 -9.10
C LEU A 71 8.28 13.44 -10.39
N PRO A 72 9.01 13.38 -11.51
CA PRO A 72 8.58 14.02 -12.75
C PRO A 72 7.20 13.53 -13.21
N PRO A 73 6.35 14.43 -13.74
CA PRO A 73 5.04 14.03 -14.25
C PRO A 73 5.21 13.00 -15.38
N ASN A 74 4.28 12.04 -15.44
CA ASN A 74 4.26 10.94 -16.42
C ASN A 74 5.48 10.01 -16.42
N SER A 75 6.39 10.11 -15.45
CA SER A 75 7.53 9.19 -15.35
C SER A 75 7.13 7.79 -14.85
N ALA A 76 7.95 6.79 -15.18
CA ALA A 76 7.75 5.43 -14.70
C ALA A 76 7.85 5.36 -13.16
N GLU A 77 8.76 6.13 -12.56
CA GLU A 77 8.94 6.25 -11.11
C GLU A 77 7.70 6.82 -10.44
N ARG A 78 7.14 7.92 -10.97
CA ARG A 78 5.94 8.53 -10.37
C ARG A 78 4.78 7.54 -10.39
N ARG A 79 4.60 6.82 -11.51
CA ARG A 79 3.59 5.76 -11.64
C ARG A 79 3.86 4.59 -10.68
N PHE A 80 5.11 4.18 -10.55
CA PHE A 80 5.54 3.11 -9.66
C PHE A 80 5.27 3.44 -8.18
N VAL A 81 5.62 4.66 -7.74
CA VAL A 81 5.32 5.11 -6.36
C VAL A 81 3.81 5.23 -6.15
N GLN A 82 3.05 5.68 -7.15
CA GLN A 82 1.59 5.64 -7.09
C GLN A 82 1.09 4.21 -6.87
N ALA A 83 1.66 3.21 -7.55
CA ALA A 83 1.31 1.80 -7.33
C ALA A 83 1.62 1.34 -5.89
N CYS A 84 2.76 1.76 -5.32
CA CYS A 84 3.13 1.45 -3.93
C CYS A 84 2.14 2.06 -2.92
N ILE A 85 1.69 3.29 -3.17
CA ILE A 85 0.67 3.96 -2.37
C ILE A 85 -0.68 3.23 -2.48
N GLN A 86 -1.11 2.85 -3.69
CA GLN A 86 -2.37 2.11 -3.88
C GLN A 86 -2.31 0.71 -3.26
N LEU A 87 -1.15 0.05 -3.31
CA LEU A 87 -0.92 -1.22 -2.64
C LEU A 87 -1.07 -1.10 -1.12
N SER A 88 -0.50 -0.04 -0.53
CA SER A 88 -0.65 0.27 0.90
C SER A 88 -2.11 0.51 1.25
N ASN A 89 -2.82 1.30 0.45
CA ASN A 89 -4.25 1.53 0.65
C ASN A 89 -5.06 0.24 0.53
N ALA A 90 -4.74 -0.65 -0.41
CA ALA A 90 -5.42 -1.94 -0.56
C ALA A 90 -5.29 -2.80 0.70
N ALA A 91 -4.07 -2.94 1.21
CA ALA A 91 -3.78 -3.68 2.43
C ALA A 91 -4.41 -3.04 3.67
N LEU A 92 -4.47 -1.71 3.74
CA LEU A 92 -5.22 -1.00 4.78
C LEU A 92 -6.72 -1.30 4.71
N LYS A 93 -7.32 -1.32 3.51
CA LYS A 93 -8.74 -1.68 3.34
C LYS A 93 -9.02 -3.13 3.72
N GLU A 94 -8.10 -4.06 3.53
CA GLU A 94 -8.20 -5.41 4.09
C GLU A 94 -8.28 -5.37 5.62
N ARG A 95 -7.36 -4.65 6.28
CA ARG A 95 -7.38 -4.50 7.76
C ARG A 95 -8.64 -3.81 8.29
N MET A 96 -9.28 -3.00 7.47
CA MET A 96 -10.55 -2.36 7.77
C MET A 96 -11.77 -3.25 7.48
N GLU A 97 -11.59 -4.52 7.08
CA GLU A 97 -12.65 -5.45 6.67
C GLU A 97 -13.49 -4.90 5.51
N ARG A 98 -12.85 -4.23 4.54
CA ARG A 98 -13.48 -3.67 3.34
C ARG A 98 -12.97 -4.37 2.08
N PRO A 99 -13.29 -5.66 1.87
CA PRO A 99 -12.68 -6.49 0.83
C PRO A 99 -12.94 -5.97 -0.59
N GLN A 100 -14.14 -5.47 -0.88
CA GLN A 100 -14.46 -4.93 -2.21
C GLN A 100 -13.66 -3.66 -2.54
N ALA A 101 -13.40 -2.81 -1.55
CA ALA A 101 -12.54 -1.65 -1.74
C ALA A 101 -11.08 -2.06 -1.94
N ALA A 102 -10.60 -3.03 -1.17
CA ALA A 102 -9.25 -3.58 -1.32
C ALA A 102 -9.04 -4.21 -2.72
N LEU A 103 -9.99 -5.01 -3.22
CA LEU A 103 -9.90 -5.63 -4.54
C LEU A 103 -9.74 -4.59 -5.67
N ARG A 104 -10.52 -3.51 -5.64
CA ARG A 104 -10.39 -2.42 -6.62
C ARG A 104 -9.01 -1.75 -6.59
N LEU A 105 -8.46 -1.56 -5.39
CA LEU A 105 -7.14 -0.95 -5.22
C LEU A 105 -6.01 -1.91 -5.65
N TYR A 106 -6.16 -3.21 -5.43
CA TYR A 106 -5.25 -4.21 -5.98
C TYR A 106 -5.27 -4.24 -7.51
N ASP A 107 -6.44 -4.11 -8.12
CA ASP A 107 -6.56 -4.00 -9.57
C ASP A 107 -5.83 -2.78 -10.13
N LEU A 108 -6.08 -1.61 -9.54
CA LEU A 108 -5.37 -0.38 -9.89
C LEU A 108 -3.85 -0.52 -9.71
N THR A 109 -3.41 -1.17 -8.62
CA THR A 109 -1.98 -1.43 -8.38
C THR A 109 -1.37 -2.27 -9.50
N VAL A 110 -2.03 -3.37 -9.88
CA VAL A 110 -1.54 -4.27 -10.94
C VAL A 110 -1.51 -3.57 -12.30
N GLU A 111 -2.49 -2.71 -12.59
CA GLU A 111 -2.52 -1.90 -13.81
C GLU A 111 -1.34 -0.92 -13.86
N LEU A 112 -1.10 -0.18 -12.78
CA LEU A 112 0.00 0.78 -12.68
C LEU A 112 1.36 0.10 -12.85
N LEU A 113 1.56 -1.06 -12.20
CA LEU A 113 2.79 -1.86 -12.35
C LEU A 113 2.90 -2.46 -13.75
N GLY A 114 1.78 -2.83 -14.39
CA GLY A 114 1.72 -3.30 -15.76
C GLY A 114 2.28 -2.29 -16.76
N ALA A 115 1.95 -1.02 -16.56
CA ALA A 115 2.46 0.08 -17.37
C ALA A 115 3.93 0.44 -17.09
N CYS A 116 4.58 -0.20 -16.11
CA CYS A 116 6.00 -0.01 -15.77
C CYS A 116 6.91 -1.16 -16.26
N GLN A 117 6.37 -2.19 -16.92
CA GLN A 117 7.09 -3.46 -17.20
C GLN A 117 8.26 -3.35 -18.19
N THR A 118 8.46 -2.21 -18.85
CA THR A 118 9.67 -1.98 -19.67
C THR A 118 10.94 -1.91 -18.81
N GLU A 119 10.80 -1.63 -17.51
CA GLU A 119 11.90 -1.52 -16.56
C GLU A 119 11.94 -2.74 -15.62
N ALA A 120 13.10 -3.37 -15.49
CA ALA A 120 13.29 -4.48 -14.55
C ALA A 120 13.22 -4.02 -13.08
N ARG A 121 13.79 -2.84 -12.79
CA ARG A 121 13.80 -2.23 -11.46
C ARG A 121 13.53 -0.75 -11.54
N ILE A 122 12.70 -0.26 -10.62
CA ILE A 122 12.40 1.18 -10.47
C ILE A 122 12.73 1.58 -9.04
N MET A 123 13.54 2.64 -8.88
CA MET A 123 13.97 3.15 -7.56
C MET A 123 14.51 2.05 -6.62
N GLY A 124 15.24 1.09 -7.20
CA GLY A 124 15.83 -0.02 -6.47
C GLY A 124 14.89 -1.18 -6.17
N VAL A 125 13.65 -1.19 -6.65
CA VAL A 125 12.65 -2.26 -6.40
C VAL A 125 12.36 -3.03 -7.68
N ASP A 126 12.26 -4.36 -7.58
CA ASP A 126 11.91 -5.24 -8.69
C ASP A 126 10.42 -5.15 -9.02
N VAL A 127 10.10 -4.72 -10.25
CA VAL A 127 8.71 -4.49 -10.68
C VAL A 127 7.94 -5.81 -10.79
N ALA A 128 8.60 -6.88 -11.25
CA ALA A 128 7.98 -8.19 -11.43
C ALA A 128 7.68 -8.85 -10.08
N ASP A 129 8.56 -8.73 -9.10
CA ASP A 129 8.32 -9.21 -7.73
C ASP A 129 7.12 -8.49 -7.09
N LEU A 130 7.11 -7.14 -7.12
CA LEU A 130 6.01 -6.37 -6.54
C LEU A 130 4.67 -6.70 -7.22
N THR A 131 4.68 -6.87 -8.54
CA THR A 131 3.50 -7.32 -9.31
C THR A 131 3.01 -8.69 -8.83
N ARG A 132 3.94 -9.63 -8.62
CA ARG A 132 3.62 -10.98 -8.13
C ARG A 132 3.01 -10.93 -6.72
N ARG A 133 3.57 -10.09 -5.83
CA ARG A 133 3.08 -9.86 -4.47
C ARG A 133 1.65 -9.30 -4.48
N ALA A 134 1.38 -8.26 -5.27
CA ALA A 134 0.05 -7.67 -5.41
C ALA A 134 -0.99 -8.67 -5.95
N LYS A 135 -0.64 -9.43 -7.01
CA LYS A 135 -1.51 -10.48 -7.57
C LYS A 135 -1.78 -11.60 -6.56
N LYS A 136 -0.77 -12.01 -5.77
CA LYS A 136 -0.93 -13.04 -4.73
C LYS A 136 -1.88 -12.55 -3.62
N ALA A 137 -1.72 -11.32 -3.15
CA ALA A 137 -2.59 -10.73 -2.14
C ALA A 137 -4.03 -10.62 -2.63
N LYS A 138 -4.24 -10.12 -3.86
CA LYS A 138 -5.56 -10.08 -4.51
C LYS A 138 -6.23 -11.45 -4.54
N ARG A 139 -5.53 -12.48 -5.05
CA ARG A 139 -6.06 -13.85 -5.13
C ARG A 139 -6.48 -14.39 -3.77
N ARG A 140 -5.67 -14.18 -2.73
CA ARG A 140 -6.00 -14.60 -1.36
C ARG A 140 -7.32 -13.99 -0.91
N LEU A 141 -7.50 -12.69 -1.12
CA LEU A 141 -8.70 -11.98 -0.72
C LEU A 141 -9.95 -12.46 -1.48
N THR A 142 -9.82 -12.74 -2.79
CA THR A 142 -10.90 -13.31 -3.60
C THR A 142 -11.29 -14.71 -3.12
N THR A 143 -10.32 -15.57 -2.82
CA THR A 143 -10.58 -16.92 -2.30
C THR A 143 -11.32 -16.89 -0.97
N THR A 144 -10.91 -16.03 -0.03
CA THR A 144 -11.62 -15.86 1.26
C THR A 144 -13.05 -15.35 1.07
N ALA A 145 -13.29 -14.46 0.10
CA ALA A 145 -14.63 -13.95 -0.17
C ALA A 145 -15.60 -15.02 -0.70
N ILE A 146 -15.12 -15.99 -1.49
CA ILE A 146 -15.94 -17.10 -2.04
C ILE A 146 -16.38 -18.06 -0.92
N TYR A 147 -15.49 -18.42 -0.01
CA TYR A 147 -15.85 -19.32 1.10
C TYR A 147 -16.81 -18.68 2.12
N CYS A 148 -16.76 -17.36 2.29
CA CYS A 148 -17.71 -16.66 3.16
C CYS A 148 -19.13 -16.58 2.58
N THR A 149 -19.31 -16.72 1.26
CA THR A 149 -20.64 -16.78 0.62
C THR A 149 -21.26 -18.17 0.61
N ASP A 150 -20.44 -19.23 0.71
CA ASP A 150 -20.92 -20.62 0.69
C ASP A 150 -21.42 -21.11 2.07
N GLU A 151 -20.90 -20.57 3.18
CA GLU A 151 -21.38 -20.94 4.54
C GLU A 151 -22.74 -20.32 4.93
N TYR A 152 -23.26 -19.34 4.17
CA TYR A 152 -24.57 -18.71 4.47
C TYR A 152 -25.78 -19.35 3.76
N HIS A 153 -25.60 -20.43 2.99
CA HIS A 153 -26.70 -21.17 2.32
C HIS A 153 -27.05 -22.53 2.95
N GLY A 154 -26.69 -22.75 4.22
CA GLY A 154 -26.91 -24.05 4.87
C GLY A 154 -27.58 -23.98 6.22
N PHE A 155 -28.88 -23.62 6.29
CA PHE A 155 -29.81 -24.09 7.34
C PHE A 155 -31.27 -23.75 6.99
N CYS A 156 -31.86 -24.47 6.04
CA CYS A 156 -33.32 -24.71 6.03
C CYS A 156 -33.54 -26.07 6.69
N SER A 157 -33.64 -26.08 8.01
CA SER A 157 -34.04 -27.24 8.79
C SER A 157 -35.48 -27.65 8.45
N ASN A 158 -35.64 -28.91 8.07
CA ASN A 158 -36.90 -29.63 8.00
C ASN A 158 -37.72 -29.40 9.28
N GLY A 159 -38.95 -28.94 9.13
CA GLY A 159 -39.99 -28.96 10.16
C GLY A 159 -41.21 -29.69 9.63
N THR A 160 -41.28 -30.99 9.90
CA THR A 160 -42.46 -31.84 9.73
C THR A 160 -43.46 -31.55 10.85
N ILE A 161 -44.73 -31.30 10.50
CA ILE A 161 -45.93 -32.01 10.99
C ILE A 161 -46.90 -32.09 9.82
#